data_AF-A0A7N0V257-F1
#
_entry.id   AF-A0A7N0V257-F1
#
_cell.length_a   1.000
_cell.length_b   1.000
_cell.length_c   1.000
_cell.angle_alpha   90.00
_cell.angle_beta   90.00
_cell.angle_gamma   90.00
#
_symmetry.space_group_name_H-M   'P 1'
#
loop_
_entity.id
_entity.type
_entity.pdbx_description
1 polymer ?
#
loop_
_entity_poly.entity_id
_entity_poly.type
_entity_poly.pdbx_seq_one_letter_code
_entity_poly.pdbx_strand_id
1 'polypeptide(L)'
;MLLASDCMHSIGMLLHKDDEMGKEYGLTATQLSDFRFLNEMHYDDRYGAYFDFGNHTEKVRLSWKEMINGNGYPSRELVRDVLERPKLGFVPHIGYVSLFPFMTKIIPSDSTILESQLDLISNKSILWTEYGLRSLSRSSSVYMKRNTEHDPPYWRGPIWMNMNYLILSALHHYAQEGGPYKDRAQTIYSDLRSNLVRNVVRRYHETGYLWEQYDQKKGVGKGARPFTGWTSLILLIMAEIYS
;
A
#
# COMPACT_ATOMS: atom_id res chain seq x y z
N MET A 1 -4.98 -2.85 13.52
CA MET A 1 -5.59 -2.89 14.87
C MET A 1 -6.71 -1.88 15.01
N LEU A 2 -6.49 -0.58 14.74
CA LEU A 2 -7.53 0.45 14.85
C LEU A 2 -8.88 0.06 14.24
N LEU A 3 -8.93 -0.22 12.92
CA LEU A 3 -10.17 -0.57 12.24
C LEU A 3 -10.88 -1.80 12.83
N ALA A 4 -10.12 -2.76 13.34
CA ALA A 4 -10.69 -3.96 13.96
C ALA A 4 -11.31 -3.62 15.32
N SER A 5 -10.59 -2.86 16.16
CA SER A 5 -11.10 -2.40 17.46
C SER A 5 -12.34 -1.52 17.28
N ASP A 6 -12.33 -0.59 16.33
CA ASP A 6 -13.46 0.29 16.04
C ASP A 6 -14.68 -0.48 15.51
N CYS A 7 -14.45 -1.45 14.61
CA CYS A 7 -15.51 -2.34 14.11
C CYS A 7 -16.12 -3.19 15.24
N MET A 8 -15.30 -3.79 16.09
CA MET A 8 -15.78 -4.59 17.22
C MET A 8 -16.53 -3.74 18.24
N HIS A 9 -16.05 -2.52 18.51
CA HIS A 9 -16.77 -1.56 19.35
C HIS A 9 -18.14 -1.21 18.75
N SER A 10 -18.20 -0.88 17.46
CA SER A 10 -19.44 -0.58 16.74
C SER A 10 -20.44 -1.74 16.76
N ILE A 11 -19.98 -2.98 16.59
CA ILE A 11 -20.81 -4.18 16.70
C ILE A 11 -21.35 -4.33 18.13
N GLY A 12 -20.50 -4.11 19.15
CA GLY A 12 -20.91 -4.14 20.56
C GLY A 12 -22.04 -3.15 20.86
N MET A 13 -21.87 -1.91 20.38
CA MET A 13 -22.88 -0.84 20.51
C MET A 13 -24.20 -1.22 19.82
N LEU A 14 -24.13 -1.76 18.60
CA LEU A 14 -25.32 -2.19 17.84
C LEU A 14 -26.08 -3.33 18.54
N LEU A 15 -25.36 -4.25 19.18
CA LEU A 15 -25.95 -5.38 19.90
C LEU A 15 -26.41 -5.01 21.32
N HIS A 16 -26.32 -3.74 21.73
CA HIS A 16 -26.59 -3.27 23.08
C HIS A 16 -25.84 -4.06 24.16
N LYS A 17 -24.62 -4.51 23.82
CA LYS A 17 -23.73 -5.17 24.76
C LYS A 17 -22.85 -4.11 25.43
N ASP A 18 -23.34 -3.58 26.55
CA ASP A 18 -22.56 -2.74 27.47
C ASP A 18 -21.59 -3.56 28.35
N ASP A 19 -21.12 -4.68 27.82
CA ASP A 19 -20.18 -5.56 28.52
C ASP A 19 -18.76 -4.98 28.54
N GLU A 20 -17.93 -5.56 29.39
CA GLU A 20 -16.55 -5.10 29.62
C GLU A 20 -15.71 -5.14 28.33
N MET A 21 -15.95 -6.12 27.46
CA MET A 21 -15.22 -6.27 26.20
C MET A 21 -15.58 -5.18 25.18
N GLY A 22 -16.86 -4.81 25.06
CA GLY A 22 -17.28 -3.70 24.18
C GLY A 22 -16.63 -2.37 24.54
N LYS A 23 -16.45 -2.12 25.84
CA LYS A 23 -15.75 -0.94 26.38
C LYS A 23 -14.24 -1.00 26.11
N GLU A 24 -13.62 -2.16 26.27
CA GLU A 24 -12.19 -2.36 25.99
C GLU A 24 -11.85 -2.09 24.51
N TYR A 25 -12.69 -2.57 23.58
CA TYR A 25 -12.52 -2.26 22.16
C TYR A 25 -12.64 -0.76 21.86
N GLY A 26 -13.58 -0.06 22.49
CA GLY A 26 -13.76 1.39 22.34
C GLY A 26 -12.57 2.20 22.87
N LEU A 27 -12.02 1.80 24.04
CA LEU A 27 -10.80 2.40 24.59
C LEU A 27 -9.60 2.17 23.66
N THR A 28 -9.45 0.94 23.15
CA THR A 28 -8.37 0.60 22.22
C THR A 28 -8.49 1.39 20.91
N ALA A 29 -9.70 1.51 20.36
CA ALA A 29 -9.96 2.30 19.16
C ALA A 29 -9.59 3.77 19.39
N THR A 30 -10.02 4.35 20.50
CA THR A 30 -9.69 5.72 20.89
C THR A 30 -8.18 5.94 20.96
N GLN A 31 -7.45 5.06 21.65
CA GLN A 31 -6.01 5.16 21.76
C GLN A 31 -5.29 5.05 20.40
N LEU A 32 -5.69 4.08 19.58
CA LEU A 32 -5.08 3.85 18.26
C LEU A 32 -5.48 4.91 17.23
N SER A 33 -6.53 5.69 17.50
CA SER A 33 -6.97 6.81 16.67
C SER A 33 -6.27 8.14 17.00
N ASP A 34 -5.45 8.20 18.06
CA ASP A 34 -4.70 9.43 18.38
C ASP A 34 -3.68 9.72 17.27
N PHE A 35 -4.03 10.70 16.44
CA PHE A 35 -3.26 11.12 15.29
C PHE A 35 -1.86 11.62 15.67
N ARG A 36 -1.69 12.25 16.84
CA ARG A 36 -0.38 12.73 17.30
C ARG A 36 0.51 11.55 17.66
N PHE A 37 -0.04 10.57 18.37
CA PHE A 37 0.70 9.37 18.74
C PHE A 37 1.10 8.54 17.52
N LEU A 38 0.21 8.42 16.52
CA LEU A 38 0.55 7.81 15.23
C LEU A 38 1.74 8.53 14.56
N ASN A 39 1.71 9.86 14.53
CA ASN A 39 2.76 10.64 13.88
C ASN A 39 4.10 10.54 14.62
N GLU A 40 4.08 10.59 15.95
CA GLU A 40 5.28 10.40 16.78
C GLU A 40 5.97 9.06 16.50
N MET A 41 5.20 8.00 16.31
CA MET A 41 5.76 6.66 16.11
C MET A 41 6.18 6.36 14.67
N HIS A 42 5.48 6.90 13.67
CA HIS A 42 5.56 6.40 12.29
C HIS A 42 5.81 7.45 11.22
N TYR A 43 5.62 8.74 11.50
CA TYR A 43 5.74 9.78 10.48
C TYR A 43 7.17 10.33 10.41
N ASP A 44 7.75 10.41 9.21
CA ASP A 44 9.02 11.13 8.99
C ASP A 44 8.74 12.41 8.19
N ASP A 45 8.96 13.56 8.84
CA ASP A 45 8.72 14.89 8.26
C ASP A 45 9.56 15.17 7.01
N ARG A 46 10.74 14.57 6.87
CA ARG A 46 11.64 14.86 5.74
C ARG A 46 11.14 14.23 4.46
N TYR A 47 10.49 13.07 4.56
CA TYR A 47 9.91 12.37 3.42
C TYR A 47 8.41 12.59 3.27
N GLY A 48 7.75 13.18 4.27
CA GLY A 48 6.30 13.38 4.29
C GLY A 48 5.53 12.06 4.26
N ALA A 49 6.08 11.00 4.86
CA ALA A 49 5.61 9.63 4.70
C ALA A 49 5.62 8.86 6.01
N TYR A 50 4.71 7.89 6.12
CA TYR A 50 4.71 6.92 7.21
C TYR A 50 5.62 5.72 6.90
N PHE A 51 6.34 5.24 7.91
CA PHE A 51 7.25 4.12 7.79
C PHE A 51 7.13 3.13 8.95
N ASP A 52 7.49 1.88 8.65
CA ASP A 52 7.83 0.91 9.68
C ASP A 52 9.13 1.31 10.37
N PHE A 53 9.29 0.93 11.64
CA PHE A 53 10.50 1.14 12.42
C PHE A 53 11.15 -0.19 12.79
N GLY A 54 12.46 -0.31 12.65
CA GLY A 54 13.16 -1.54 13.01
C GLY A 54 14.68 -1.48 12.87
N ASN A 55 15.35 -2.59 13.17
CA ASN A 55 16.80 -2.72 13.02
C ASN A 55 17.14 -3.02 11.55
N HIS A 56 17.47 -1.97 10.78
CA HIS A 56 17.50 -2.02 9.31
C HIS A 56 18.83 -1.53 8.70
N THR A 57 19.11 -1.99 7.48
CA THR A 57 20.21 -1.49 6.62
C THR A 57 19.83 -1.63 5.15
N GLU A 58 19.99 -0.54 4.40
CA GLU A 58 19.84 -0.52 2.93
C GLU A 58 21.03 -1.15 2.21
N LYS A 59 22.15 -1.37 2.92
CA LYS A 59 23.38 -1.91 2.33
C LYS A 59 23.36 -3.43 2.34
N VAL A 60 22.46 -3.99 1.56
CA VAL A 60 22.36 -5.44 1.32
C VAL A 60 22.31 -5.75 -0.17
N ARG A 61 22.77 -6.93 -0.55
CA ARG A 61 22.68 -7.43 -1.92
C ARG A 61 22.51 -8.95 -1.94
N LEU A 62 22.03 -9.48 -3.06
CA LEU A 62 22.10 -10.90 -3.34
C LEU A 62 23.39 -11.20 -4.12
N SER A 63 24.13 -12.21 -3.70
CA SER A 63 25.36 -12.67 -4.34
C SER A 63 25.37 -14.19 -4.47
N TRP A 64 25.95 -14.69 -5.56
CA TRP A 64 26.14 -16.11 -5.75
C TRP A 64 27.36 -16.57 -4.96
N LYS A 65 27.20 -17.58 -4.11
CA LYS A 65 28.32 -18.24 -3.43
C LYS A 65 28.40 -19.69 -3.83
N GLU A 66 29.62 -20.16 -4.02
CA GLU A 66 29.91 -21.57 -4.23
C GLU A 66 29.83 -22.30 -2.89
N MET A 67 29.11 -23.42 -2.88
CA MET A 67 28.92 -24.28 -1.71
C MET A 67 29.24 -25.72 -2.10
N ILE A 68 29.80 -26.50 -1.18
CA ILE A 68 29.99 -27.94 -1.39
C ILE A 68 28.77 -28.63 -0.81
N ASN A 69 27.97 -29.27 -1.66
CA ASN A 69 26.80 -30.02 -1.21
C ASN A 69 27.23 -31.28 -0.46
N GLY A 70 26.32 -31.88 0.33
CA GLY A 70 26.59 -33.11 1.10
C GLY A 70 27.10 -34.30 0.26
N ASN A 71 26.96 -34.25 -1.06
CA ASN A 71 27.45 -35.26 -2.01
C ASN A 71 28.85 -34.93 -2.59
N GLY A 72 29.51 -33.87 -2.12
CA GLY A 72 30.84 -33.44 -2.58
C GLY A 72 30.86 -32.67 -3.91
N TYR A 73 29.70 -32.45 -4.54
CA TYR A 73 29.60 -31.68 -5.78
C TYR A 73 29.45 -30.17 -5.50
N PRO A 74 30.13 -29.30 -6.28
CA PRO A 74 29.98 -27.86 -6.17
C PRO A 74 28.58 -27.44 -6.63
N SER A 75 27.92 -26.62 -5.82
CA SER A 75 26.68 -25.94 -6.15
C SER A 75 26.86 -24.43 -6.00
N ARG A 76 25.90 -23.67 -6.52
CA ARG A 76 25.83 -22.23 -6.31
C ARG A 76 24.52 -21.88 -5.67
N GLU A 77 24.58 -21.10 -4.62
CA GLU A 77 23.40 -20.58 -3.93
C GLU A 77 23.39 -19.06 -3.96
N LEU A 78 22.22 -18.48 -4.20
CA LEU A 78 22.03 -17.03 -4.14
C LEU A 78 21.74 -16.64 -2.70
N VAL A 79 22.72 -16.03 -2.03
CA VAL A 79 22.62 -15.65 -0.62
C VAL A 79 22.57 -14.13 -0.44
N ARG A 80 22.02 -13.68 0.69
CA ARG A 80 22.02 -12.27 1.08
C ARG A 80 23.33 -11.91 1.76
N ASP A 81 24.04 -10.94 1.21
CA ASP A 81 25.16 -10.27 1.86
C ASP A 81 24.69 -8.99 2.56
N VAL A 82 25.17 -8.80 3.79
CA VAL A 82 24.99 -7.59 4.59
C VAL A 82 26.30 -6.81 4.56
N LEU A 83 26.29 -5.63 3.94
CA LEU A 83 27.48 -4.81 3.70
C LEU A 83 27.69 -3.71 4.76
N GLU A 84 26.65 -3.39 5.53
CA GLU A 84 26.72 -2.47 6.67
C GLU A 84 25.89 -3.03 7.81
N ARG A 85 26.37 -2.89 9.06
CA ARG A 85 25.63 -3.29 10.25
C ARG A 85 24.30 -2.53 10.33
N PRO A 86 23.16 -3.21 10.57
CA PRO A 86 21.87 -2.56 10.72
C PRO A 86 21.81 -1.67 11.96
N LYS A 87 20.94 -0.67 11.91
CA LYS A 87 20.69 0.31 12.97
C LYS A 87 19.18 0.45 13.16
N LEU A 88 18.75 0.76 14.38
CA LEU A 88 17.35 1.10 14.65
C LEU A 88 17.00 2.40 13.92
N GLY A 89 15.89 2.38 13.19
CA GLY A 89 15.39 3.53 12.45
C GLY A 89 14.21 3.18 11.55
N PHE A 90 13.69 4.19 10.85
CA PHE A 90 12.66 3.99 9.84
C PHE A 90 13.19 3.19 8.64
N VAL A 91 12.35 2.27 8.15
CA VAL A 91 12.61 1.50 6.92
C VAL A 91 12.17 2.35 5.72
N PRO A 92 13.09 2.89 4.90
CA PRO A 92 12.82 3.98 3.97
C PRO A 92 12.21 3.48 2.65
N HIS A 93 11.03 2.87 2.73
CA HIS A 93 10.36 2.25 1.60
C HIS A 93 8.95 2.78 1.42
N ILE A 94 8.83 3.86 0.66
CA ILE A 94 7.53 4.44 0.30
C ILE A 94 6.79 3.45 -0.61
N GLY A 95 5.58 3.08 -0.22
CA GLY A 95 4.72 2.15 -0.93
C GLY A 95 3.33 2.13 -0.33
N TYR A 96 2.55 1.08 -0.62
CA TYR A 96 1.20 0.99 -0.05
C TYR A 96 1.18 1.01 1.49
N VAL A 97 2.20 0.46 2.16
CA VAL A 97 2.33 0.50 3.63
C VAL A 97 2.33 1.93 4.15
N SER A 98 3.10 2.82 3.51
CA SER A 98 3.15 4.24 3.87
C SER A 98 1.82 4.98 3.72
N LEU A 99 0.90 4.45 2.90
CA LEU A 99 -0.40 5.04 2.66
C LEU A 99 -1.50 4.48 3.56
N PHE A 100 -1.21 3.57 4.52
CA PHE A 100 -2.26 3.02 5.38
C PHE A 100 -3.01 4.09 6.16
N PRO A 101 -2.36 5.07 6.83
CA PRO A 101 -3.08 6.16 7.49
C PRO A 101 -3.98 6.95 6.54
N PHE A 102 -3.55 7.17 5.30
CA PHE A 102 -4.39 7.79 4.27
C PHE A 102 -5.59 6.90 3.91
N MET A 103 -5.36 5.61 3.63
CA MET A 103 -6.40 4.64 3.26
C MET A 103 -7.45 4.43 4.35
N THR A 104 -7.06 4.55 5.63
CA THR A 104 -7.99 4.43 6.77
C THR A 104 -8.67 5.73 7.15
N LYS A 105 -8.43 6.82 6.41
CA LYS A 105 -9.08 8.14 6.61
C LYS A 105 -8.83 8.72 8.02
N ILE A 106 -7.71 8.37 8.67
CA ILE A 106 -7.38 8.87 10.02
C ILE A 106 -6.75 10.27 9.98
N ILE A 107 -6.21 10.67 8.82
CA ILE A 107 -5.55 11.98 8.66
C ILE A 107 -6.64 13.06 8.62
N PRO A 108 -6.59 14.10 9.49
CA PRO A 108 -7.54 15.21 9.40
C PRO A 108 -7.47 15.93 8.06
N SER A 109 -8.63 16.36 7.55
CA SER A 109 -8.79 17.00 6.23
C SER A 109 -8.09 18.36 6.09
N ASP A 110 -7.74 19.01 7.20
CA ASP A 110 -7.00 20.26 7.28
C ASP A 110 -5.50 20.08 7.56
N SER A 111 -5.03 18.84 7.73
CA SER A 111 -3.63 18.55 8.06
C SER A 111 -2.70 18.70 6.85
N THR A 112 -1.55 19.36 7.03
CA THR A 112 -0.48 19.41 6.01
C THR A 112 0.10 18.02 5.69
N ILE A 113 -0.09 17.04 6.57
CA ILE A 113 0.27 15.64 6.29
C ILE A 113 -0.60 15.08 5.16
N LEU A 114 -1.88 15.48 5.06
CA LEU A 114 -2.74 15.09 3.95
C LEU A 114 -2.19 15.61 2.63
N GLU A 115 -1.71 16.86 2.59
CA GLU A 115 -1.02 17.42 1.42
C GLU A 115 0.17 16.55 0.99
N SER A 116 0.98 16.14 1.97
CA SER A 116 2.16 15.31 1.73
C SER A 116 1.77 13.93 1.20
N GLN A 117 0.66 13.34 1.67
CA GLN A 117 0.14 12.09 1.10
C GLN A 117 -0.35 12.27 -0.34
N LEU A 118 -1.05 13.36 -0.65
CA LEU A 118 -1.50 13.67 -2.00
C LEU A 118 -0.32 13.92 -2.96
N ASP A 119 0.77 14.54 -2.48
CA ASP A 119 2.03 14.66 -3.21
C ASP A 119 2.60 13.29 -3.57
N LEU A 120 2.73 12.39 -2.59
CA LEU A 120 3.26 11.04 -2.82
C LEU A 120 2.41 10.24 -3.81
N ILE A 121 1.10 10.29 -3.65
CA ILE A 121 0.14 9.57 -4.51
C ILE A 121 0.25 10.06 -5.95
N SER A 122 0.20 11.38 -6.17
CA SER A 122 0.19 11.98 -7.52
C SER A 122 1.57 12.03 -8.20
N ASN A 123 2.65 11.67 -7.50
CA ASN A 123 4.00 11.75 -8.04
C ASN A 123 4.34 10.59 -9.01
N LYS A 124 4.50 10.93 -10.30
CA LYS A 124 4.86 10.01 -11.40
C LYS A 124 6.23 9.34 -11.23
N SER A 125 7.15 9.98 -10.52
CA SER A 125 8.48 9.45 -10.25
C SER A 125 8.50 8.47 -9.07
N ILE A 126 7.42 8.40 -8.28
CA ILE A 126 7.32 7.56 -7.08
C ILE A 126 6.25 6.47 -7.33
N LEU A 127 4.97 6.77 -7.08
CA LEU A 127 3.87 5.80 -7.09
C LEU A 127 3.02 5.85 -8.37
N TRP A 128 2.82 7.03 -8.94
CA TRP A 128 1.83 7.21 -10.00
C TRP A 128 2.23 6.57 -11.33
N THR A 129 1.25 5.94 -11.99
CA THR A 129 1.34 5.42 -13.36
C THR A 129 0.06 5.67 -14.14
N GLU A 130 0.11 5.50 -15.46
CA GLU A 130 -1.06 5.56 -16.35
C GLU A 130 -2.02 4.35 -16.21
N TYR A 131 -1.74 3.43 -15.28
CA TYR A 131 -2.49 2.17 -15.09
C TYR A 131 -2.94 1.93 -13.63
N GLY A 132 -2.66 2.88 -12.73
CA GLY A 132 -2.86 2.76 -11.28
C GLY A 132 -1.60 3.06 -10.47
N LEU A 133 -1.66 2.95 -9.14
CA LEU A 133 -0.52 3.21 -8.25
C LEU A 133 0.35 1.97 -8.06
N ARG A 134 1.68 2.13 -8.08
CA ARG A 134 2.67 1.08 -7.79
C ARG A 134 2.58 0.63 -6.34
N SER A 135 2.81 -0.65 -6.07
CA SER A 135 2.91 -1.16 -4.69
C SER A 135 4.10 -0.64 -3.91
N LEU A 136 5.16 -0.26 -4.62
CA LEU A 136 6.40 0.26 -4.06
C LEU A 136 6.96 1.34 -4.98
N SER A 137 7.49 2.41 -4.37
CA SER A 137 8.10 3.52 -5.06
C SER A 137 9.20 3.06 -6.01
N ARG A 138 9.25 3.68 -7.20
CA ARG A 138 10.35 3.50 -8.15
C ARG A 138 11.72 3.90 -7.58
N SER A 139 11.75 4.79 -6.58
CA SER A 139 12.99 5.20 -5.90
C SER A 139 13.47 4.23 -4.81
N SER A 140 12.66 3.23 -4.43
CA SER A 140 13.07 2.24 -3.44
C SER A 140 14.25 1.41 -3.93
N SER A 141 15.22 1.15 -3.04
CA SER A 141 16.38 0.31 -3.33
C SER A 141 16.00 -1.12 -3.70
N VAL A 142 14.80 -1.60 -3.36
CA VAL A 142 14.30 -2.94 -3.69
C VAL A 142 13.21 -2.95 -4.76
N TYR A 143 12.94 -1.81 -5.42
CA TYR A 143 11.99 -1.73 -6.53
C TYR A 143 12.32 -2.73 -7.64
N MET A 144 11.35 -3.57 -7.98
CA MET A 144 11.45 -4.65 -8.96
C MET A 144 12.61 -5.64 -8.74
N LYS A 145 13.17 -5.72 -7.52
CA LYS A 145 14.18 -6.71 -7.16
C LYS A 145 13.54 -8.00 -6.65
N ARG A 146 14.04 -9.15 -7.11
CA ARG A 146 13.68 -10.48 -6.59
C ARG A 146 14.10 -10.63 -5.12
N ASN A 147 13.43 -11.50 -4.38
CA ASN A 147 13.76 -11.78 -2.98
C ASN A 147 14.77 -12.92 -2.84
N THR A 148 14.61 -13.96 -3.66
CA THR A 148 15.50 -15.11 -3.79
C THR A 148 15.74 -15.37 -5.28
N GLU A 149 16.42 -16.46 -5.63
CA GLU A 149 16.52 -16.90 -7.01
C GLU A 149 15.14 -17.12 -7.66
N HIS A 150 14.21 -17.73 -6.91
CA HIS A 150 12.93 -18.21 -7.40
C HIS A 150 11.74 -17.30 -7.07
N ASP A 151 11.93 -16.30 -6.20
CA ASP A 151 10.88 -15.37 -5.78
C ASP A 151 10.98 -14.02 -6.53
N PRO A 152 10.25 -13.83 -7.64
CA PRO A 152 10.25 -12.57 -8.38
C PRO A 152 9.63 -11.41 -7.56
N PRO A 153 9.83 -10.15 -7.98
CA PRO A 153 9.16 -9.02 -7.33
C PRO A 153 7.65 -9.13 -7.45
N TYR A 154 6.96 -9.14 -6.30
CA TYR A 154 5.50 -9.28 -6.22
C TYR A 154 4.83 -7.99 -5.74
N TRP A 155 5.06 -7.63 -4.47
CA TRP A 155 4.65 -6.33 -3.90
C TRP A 155 5.74 -5.25 -4.02
N ARG A 156 6.65 -5.38 -5.00
CA ARG A 156 7.79 -4.46 -5.21
C ARG A 156 7.68 -3.61 -6.48
N GLY A 157 6.48 -3.20 -6.87
CA GLY A 157 6.25 -2.34 -8.04
C GLY A 157 4.95 -2.57 -8.79
N PRO A 158 4.48 -3.82 -8.99
CA PRO A 158 3.19 -4.10 -9.63
C PRO A 158 2.01 -3.37 -8.99
N ILE A 159 0.92 -3.24 -9.75
CA ILE A 159 -0.28 -2.52 -9.38
C ILE A 159 -1.34 -3.52 -8.93
N TRP A 160 -1.92 -3.30 -7.75
CA TRP A 160 -2.89 -4.18 -7.13
C TRP A 160 -4.22 -3.49 -6.89
N MET A 161 -5.31 -4.15 -7.27
CA MET A 161 -6.63 -3.53 -7.28
C MET A 161 -7.20 -3.27 -5.87
N ASN A 162 -7.00 -4.20 -4.93
CA ASN A 162 -7.43 -4.03 -3.54
C ASN A 162 -6.87 -2.75 -2.90
N MET A 163 -5.57 -2.49 -3.05
CA MET A 163 -4.94 -1.29 -2.48
C MET A 163 -5.37 -0.03 -3.21
N ASN A 164 -5.47 -0.07 -4.53
CA ASN A 164 -5.97 1.06 -5.31
C ASN A 164 -7.45 1.40 -5.00
N TYR A 165 -8.29 0.40 -4.72
CA TYR A 165 -9.66 0.60 -4.27
C TYR A 165 -9.71 1.37 -2.94
N LEU A 166 -8.89 0.99 -1.95
CA LEU A 166 -8.82 1.68 -0.66
C LEU A 166 -8.31 3.13 -0.81
N ILE A 167 -7.31 3.34 -1.67
CA ILE A 167 -6.80 4.68 -1.96
C ILE A 167 -7.86 5.55 -2.65
N LEU A 168 -8.61 4.99 -3.61
CA LEU A 168 -9.75 5.68 -4.21
C LEU A 168 -10.86 5.99 -3.20
N SER A 169 -11.18 5.06 -2.29
CA SER A 169 -12.15 5.29 -1.21
C SER A 169 -11.75 6.47 -0.33
N ALA A 170 -10.47 6.58 0.04
CA ALA A 170 -9.95 7.70 0.81
C ALA A 170 -9.92 9.01 0.00
N LEU A 171 -9.46 8.99 -1.26
CA LEU A 171 -9.50 10.19 -2.12
C LEU A 171 -10.93 10.71 -2.31
N HIS A 172 -11.89 9.80 -2.54
CA HIS A 172 -13.31 10.13 -2.66
C HIS A 172 -13.87 10.75 -1.37
N HIS A 173 -13.47 10.22 -0.21
CA HIS A 173 -13.83 10.79 1.10
C HIS A 173 -13.29 12.22 1.27
N TYR A 174 -11.98 12.42 1.07
CA TYR A 174 -11.36 13.76 1.21
C TYR A 174 -11.80 14.75 0.13
N ALA A 175 -12.29 14.28 -1.01
CA ALA A 175 -12.90 15.12 -2.04
C ALA A 175 -14.29 15.66 -1.65
N GLN A 176 -14.92 15.08 -0.63
CA GLN A 176 -16.23 15.50 -0.11
C GLN A 176 -16.13 16.23 1.23
N GLU A 177 -15.13 15.88 2.03
CA GLU A 177 -14.86 16.54 3.30
C GLU A 177 -14.43 18.00 3.10
N GLY A 178 -14.78 18.86 4.06
CA GLY A 178 -14.33 20.25 4.05
C GLY A 178 -12.84 20.33 4.37
N GLY A 179 -12.08 21.12 3.61
CA GLY A 179 -10.65 21.30 3.86
C GLY A 179 -9.93 21.94 2.67
N PRO A 180 -8.70 22.44 2.88
CA PRO A 180 -7.93 23.11 1.83
C PRO A 180 -7.53 22.18 0.67
N TYR A 181 -7.56 20.86 0.88
CA TYR A 181 -7.08 19.87 -0.08
C TYR A 181 -8.19 19.15 -0.88
N LYS A 182 -9.46 19.55 -0.68
CA LYS A 182 -10.64 18.92 -1.27
C LYS A 182 -10.57 18.80 -2.79
N ASP A 183 -10.37 19.92 -3.49
CA ASP A 183 -10.33 19.95 -4.96
C ASP A 183 -9.16 19.15 -5.53
N ARG A 184 -8.04 19.14 -4.79
CA ARG A 184 -6.86 18.35 -5.13
C ARG A 184 -7.14 16.86 -5.01
N ALA A 185 -7.78 16.43 -3.92
CA ALA A 185 -8.22 15.04 -3.75
C ALA A 185 -9.20 14.60 -4.85
N GLN A 186 -10.16 15.46 -5.22
CA GLN A 186 -11.11 15.19 -6.31
C GLN A 186 -10.41 15.01 -7.66
N THR A 187 -9.41 15.83 -7.96
CA THR A 187 -8.63 15.73 -9.21
C THR A 187 -7.87 14.41 -9.27
N ILE A 188 -7.14 14.08 -8.21
CA ILE A 188 -6.35 12.85 -8.12
C ILE A 188 -7.27 11.61 -8.17
N TYR A 189 -8.41 11.65 -7.48
CA TYR A 189 -9.45 10.61 -7.54
C TYR A 189 -9.88 10.35 -9.00
N SER A 190 -10.28 11.41 -9.71
CA SER A 190 -10.84 11.32 -11.05
C SER A 190 -9.83 10.70 -12.03
N ASP A 191 -8.58 11.15 -11.96
CA ASP A 191 -7.51 10.66 -12.82
C ASP A 191 -7.14 9.20 -12.51
N LEU A 192 -7.02 8.85 -11.22
CA LEU A 192 -6.64 7.50 -10.81
C LEU A 192 -7.71 6.49 -11.18
N ARG A 193 -8.97 6.83 -10.92
CA ARG A 193 -10.14 6.01 -11.30
C ARG A 193 -10.18 5.77 -12.79
N SER A 194 -10.01 6.83 -13.59
CA SER A 194 -9.96 6.73 -15.06
C SER A 194 -8.85 5.80 -15.54
N ASN A 195 -7.65 5.91 -14.98
CA ASN A 195 -6.50 5.07 -15.35
C ASN A 195 -6.75 3.59 -15.03
N LEU A 196 -7.29 3.27 -13.85
CA LEU A 196 -7.59 1.91 -13.43
C LEU A 196 -8.68 1.28 -14.31
N VAL A 197 -9.82 1.96 -14.48
CA VAL A 197 -10.94 1.46 -15.30
C VAL A 197 -10.51 1.23 -16.73
N ARG A 198 -9.84 2.23 -17.34
CA ARG A 198 -9.35 2.14 -18.72
C ARG A 198 -8.41 0.96 -18.92
N ASN A 199 -7.46 0.76 -17.99
CA ASN A 199 -6.51 -0.34 -18.13
C ASN A 199 -7.18 -1.71 -17.95
N VAL A 200 -7.98 -1.89 -16.90
CA VAL A 200 -8.64 -3.19 -16.64
C VAL A 200 -9.58 -3.57 -17.77
N VAL A 201 -10.44 -2.64 -18.22
CA VAL A 201 -11.38 -2.88 -19.32
C VAL A 201 -10.63 -3.21 -20.61
N ARG A 202 -9.58 -2.46 -20.94
CA ARG A 202 -8.73 -2.75 -22.10
C ARG A 202 -8.13 -4.15 -22.02
N ARG A 203 -7.54 -4.54 -20.89
CA ARG A 203 -6.93 -5.89 -20.74
C ARG A 203 -7.96 -7.00 -20.76
N TYR A 204 -9.14 -6.76 -20.21
CA TYR A 204 -10.24 -7.70 -20.30
C TYR A 204 -10.65 -7.91 -21.77
N HIS A 205 -10.82 -6.85 -22.56
CA HIS A 205 -11.12 -6.98 -23.99
C HIS A 205 -10.03 -7.67 -24.80
N GLU A 206 -8.75 -7.36 -24.52
CA GLU A 206 -7.63 -7.93 -25.25
C GLU A 206 -7.36 -9.41 -24.90
N THR A 207 -7.65 -9.83 -23.66
CA THR A 207 -7.20 -11.14 -23.15
C THR A 207 -8.33 -12.06 -22.68
N GLY A 208 -9.54 -11.55 -22.47
CA GLY A 208 -10.68 -12.27 -21.92
C GLY A 208 -10.65 -12.49 -20.41
N TYR A 209 -9.66 -11.93 -19.69
CA TYR A 209 -9.46 -12.21 -18.26
C TYR A 209 -9.23 -10.98 -17.40
N LEU A 210 -9.67 -11.07 -16.15
CA LEU A 210 -9.15 -10.26 -15.04
C LEU A 210 -7.91 -10.94 -14.46
N TRP A 211 -6.96 -10.12 -14.03
CA TRP A 211 -5.66 -10.57 -13.56
C TRP A 211 -5.44 -10.14 -12.11
N GLU A 212 -4.61 -10.91 -11.42
CA GLU A 212 -4.27 -10.69 -10.02
C GLU A 212 -3.61 -9.33 -9.75
N GLN A 213 -2.71 -8.93 -10.63
CA GLN A 213 -1.97 -7.68 -10.59
C GLN A 213 -1.66 -7.19 -12.01
N TYR A 214 -1.28 -5.92 -12.15
CA TYR A 214 -0.96 -5.30 -13.43
C TYR A 214 0.47 -4.73 -13.45
N ASP A 215 1.12 -4.82 -14.60
CA ASP A 215 2.45 -4.26 -14.83
C ASP A 215 2.42 -2.73 -14.81
N GLN A 216 3.34 -2.15 -14.05
CA GLN A 216 3.42 -0.71 -13.82
C GLN A 216 4.03 0.12 -14.96
N LYS A 217 4.49 -0.52 -16.04
CA LYS A 217 5.05 0.14 -17.24
C LYS A 217 4.14 0.03 -18.45
N LYS A 218 3.49 -1.12 -18.62
CA LYS A 218 2.66 -1.44 -19.80
C LYS A 218 1.19 -1.68 -19.47
N GLY A 219 0.83 -1.78 -18.19
CA GLY A 219 -0.53 -2.10 -17.76
C GLY A 219 -0.98 -3.51 -18.08
N VAL A 220 -0.08 -4.39 -18.54
CA VAL A 220 -0.43 -5.79 -18.89
C VAL A 220 -0.71 -6.60 -17.63
N GLY A 221 -1.69 -7.50 -17.71
CA GLY A 221 -2.00 -8.41 -16.60
C GLY A 221 -0.84 -9.35 -16.27
N LYS A 222 -0.66 -9.65 -14.99
CA LYS A 222 0.38 -10.51 -14.42
C LYS A 222 -0.18 -11.38 -13.29
N GLY A 223 0.50 -12.50 -13.02
CA GLY A 223 0.10 -13.43 -11.97
C GLY A 223 -1.05 -14.33 -12.40
N ALA A 224 -1.86 -14.75 -11.42
CA ALA A 224 -2.99 -15.65 -11.66
C ALA A 224 -4.08 -15.05 -12.56
N ARG A 225 -4.72 -15.92 -13.34
CA ARG A 225 -5.95 -15.64 -14.11
C ARG A 225 -6.77 -16.93 -14.32
N PRO A 226 -8.11 -16.87 -14.44
CA PRO A 226 -8.94 -15.71 -14.13
C PRO A 226 -8.81 -15.32 -12.66
N PHE A 227 -8.69 -14.03 -12.37
CA PHE A 227 -8.64 -13.52 -11.01
C PHE A 227 -9.82 -12.60 -10.74
N THR A 228 -11.00 -13.19 -10.62
CA THR A 228 -12.21 -12.52 -10.12
C THR A 228 -12.24 -12.47 -8.58
N GLY A 229 -11.06 -12.45 -7.95
CA GLY A 229 -10.88 -12.10 -6.54
C GLY A 229 -11.01 -10.59 -6.34
N TRP A 230 -10.05 -9.96 -5.66
CA TRP A 230 -10.12 -8.50 -5.43
C TRP A 230 -10.09 -7.65 -6.70
N THR A 231 -9.68 -8.18 -7.86
CA THR A 231 -9.76 -7.41 -9.11
C THR A 231 -11.21 -7.12 -9.51
N SER A 232 -12.18 -7.89 -9.00
CA SER A 232 -13.62 -7.61 -9.12
C SER A 232 -14.05 -6.30 -8.47
N LEU A 233 -13.24 -5.72 -7.56
CA LEU A 233 -13.47 -4.38 -7.01
C LEU A 233 -13.53 -3.29 -8.09
N ILE A 234 -13.04 -3.56 -9.31
CA ILE A 234 -13.21 -2.65 -10.44
C ILE A 234 -14.68 -2.30 -10.70
N LEU A 235 -15.61 -3.22 -10.41
CA LEU A 235 -17.04 -2.96 -10.51
C LEU A 235 -17.49 -1.87 -9.53
N LEU A 236 -17.05 -1.97 -8.27
CA LEU A 236 -17.36 -0.96 -7.24
C LEU A 236 -16.71 0.38 -7.57
N ILE A 237 -15.48 0.37 -8.11
CA ILE A 237 -14.81 1.58 -8.60
C ILE A 237 -15.64 2.23 -9.71
N MET A 238 -16.13 1.47 -10.69
CA MET A 238 -16.97 2.02 -11.77
C MET A 238 -18.30 2.56 -11.24
N ALA A 239 -18.89 1.91 -10.24
CA ALA A 239 -20.13 2.36 -9.61
C ALA A 239 -19.92 3.51 -8.59
N GLU A 240 -18.68 3.86 -8.27
CA GLU A 240 -18.32 4.85 -7.24
C GLU A 240 -18.88 4.50 -5.85
N ILE A 241 -18.99 3.19 -5.59
CA ILE A 241 -19.47 2.65 -4.32
C ILE A 241 -18.26 2.34 -3.45
N TYR A 242 -18.05 3.19 -2.44
CA TYR A 242 -16.99 3.05 -1.46
C TYR A 242 -17.61 2.89 -0.07
N SER A 243 -17.33 1.76 0.56
CA SER A 243 -17.58 1.51 1.99
C SER A 243 -16.52 2.18 2.86
#